data_AF-A0A504Y8M4-F1
#
_entry.id   AF-A0A504Y8M4-F1
#
_cell.length_a   1.000
_cell.length_b   1.000
_cell.length_c   1.000
_cell.angle_alpha   90.00
_cell.angle_beta   90.00
_cell.angle_gamma   90.00
#
_symmetry.space_group_name_H-M   'P 1'
#
loop_
_entity.id
_entity.type
_entity.pdbx_description
1 polymer ?
#
loop_
_entity_poly.entity_id
_entity_poly.type
_entity_poly.pdbx_seq_one_letter_code
_entity_poly.pdbx_strand_id
1 'polypeptide(L)'
;MPFPSPMNIKMQLDQVIAGRTKKSTLAGLKLSSDSGLVFRTQLQDKEYVYLNAAEFGEVEVVKELLNDPKLDANCVDYMGRNALLLAIKNEHIGLVDILVGSLNFYAVEDALLHAISQEKNHLVKLIVDHPQYIRLEKQAKFKKHAKQKNTEYYGKRSQFSSDISPLMLAAHTNNHEIIQLLLDRGVKLEMPHDRACACIECETIRAEVS
;
A
#
# COMPACT_ATOMS: atom_id res chain seq x y z
N MET A 1 39.70 -26.08 -29.57
CA MET A 1 39.39 -24.86 -28.81
C MET A 1 38.28 -25.20 -27.83
N PRO A 2 38.51 -25.20 -26.52
CA PRO A 2 37.49 -25.64 -25.56
C PRO A 2 36.64 -24.46 -25.08
N PHE A 3 35.33 -24.70 -24.98
CA PHE A 3 34.34 -23.81 -24.38
C PHE A 3 34.59 -23.65 -22.87
N PRO A 4 34.43 -22.46 -22.28
CA PRO A 4 34.53 -22.28 -20.84
C PRO A 4 33.23 -22.69 -20.14
N SER A 5 33.39 -23.28 -18.96
CA SER A 5 32.40 -23.91 -18.09
C SER A 5 31.49 -22.93 -17.34
N PRO A 6 30.31 -23.39 -16.86
CA PRO A 6 29.32 -22.55 -16.19
C PRO A 6 29.66 -22.38 -14.70
N MET A 7 30.66 -21.56 -14.38
CA MET A 7 30.96 -21.20 -12.98
C MET A 7 31.01 -19.70 -12.70
N ASN A 8 30.59 -18.83 -13.62
CA ASN A 8 30.77 -17.38 -13.46
C ASN A 8 29.52 -16.57 -13.05
N ILE A 9 28.35 -17.20 -12.87
CA ILE A 9 27.12 -16.45 -12.54
C ILE A 9 26.96 -16.26 -11.03
N LYS A 10 27.38 -17.24 -10.20
CA LYS A 10 27.34 -17.10 -8.73
C LYS A 10 28.35 -16.08 -8.20
N MET A 11 29.47 -15.86 -8.89
CA MET A 11 30.52 -14.95 -8.41
C MET A 11 30.20 -13.47 -8.65
N GLN A 12 29.26 -13.15 -9.56
CA GLN A 12 28.82 -11.77 -9.79
C GLN A 12 27.70 -11.32 -8.84
N LEU A 13 26.91 -12.25 -8.28
CA LEU A 13 25.84 -11.90 -7.34
C LEU A 13 26.34 -11.75 -5.90
N ASP A 14 27.35 -12.53 -5.50
CA ASP A 14 27.90 -12.50 -4.14
C ASP A 14 28.95 -11.38 -3.92
N GLN A 15 29.61 -10.90 -4.99
CA GLN A 15 30.57 -9.77 -4.89
C GLN A 15 29.90 -8.39 -4.77
N VAL A 16 28.59 -8.28 -5.04
CA VAL A 16 27.82 -7.05 -4.80
C VAL A 16 27.32 -6.96 -3.34
N ILE A 17 27.22 -8.10 -2.64
CA ILE A 17 26.62 -8.19 -1.30
C ILE A 17 27.69 -8.18 -0.19
N ALA A 18 28.95 -8.49 -0.49
CA ALA A 18 30.04 -8.52 0.47
C ALA A 18 30.85 -7.22 0.51
N GLY A 19 30.21 -6.10 0.88
CA GLY A 19 30.96 -4.88 1.18
C GLY A 19 30.16 -3.61 1.01
N ARG A 20 29.46 -3.21 2.08
CA ARG A 20 29.68 -1.93 2.77
C ARG A 20 28.56 -1.75 3.79
N THR A 21 28.95 -1.82 5.05
CA THR A 21 28.23 -1.29 6.20
C THR A 21 27.73 0.13 5.92
N LYS A 22 26.44 0.37 6.17
CA LYS A 22 25.78 1.69 6.26
C LYS A 22 26.33 2.76 5.31
N LYS A 23 25.90 2.75 4.05
CA LYS A 23 26.12 3.92 3.19
C LYS A 23 24.97 4.89 3.29
N SER A 24 25.15 5.90 4.13
CA SER A 24 24.59 7.21 3.86
C SER A 24 25.24 7.75 2.58
N THR A 25 24.53 7.76 1.46
CA THR A 25 25.00 8.39 0.21
C THR A 25 25.29 9.88 0.49
N LEU A 26 26.43 10.40 0.03
CA LEU A 26 26.85 11.79 0.24
C LEU A 26 25.84 12.81 -0.33
N ALA A 27 25.04 12.41 -1.33
CA ALA A 27 23.91 13.19 -1.85
C ALA A 27 22.75 13.32 -0.83
N GLY A 28 22.53 12.32 0.02
CA GLY A 28 21.53 12.35 1.10
C GLY A 28 21.95 13.20 2.29
N LEU A 29 23.25 13.26 2.60
CA LEU A 29 23.81 14.08 3.68
C LEU A 29 23.83 15.58 3.36
N LYS A 30 23.79 15.98 2.09
CA LYS A 30 23.83 17.40 1.69
C LYS A 30 22.46 18.05 1.58
N LEU A 31 21.39 17.26 1.51
CA LEU A 31 20.00 17.75 1.55
C LEU A 31 19.45 17.84 2.98
N SER A 32 20.06 17.14 3.95
CA SER A 32 19.60 17.13 5.35
C SER A 32 20.09 18.30 6.20
N SER A 33 21.13 19.03 5.76
CA SER A 33 21.87 19.95 6.63
C SER A 33 21.34 21.38 6.65
N ASP A 34 20.53 21.79 5.67
CA ASP A 34 20.05 23.18 5.56
C ASP A 34 18.53 23.36 5.70
N SER A 35 17.79 22.28 6.00
CA SER A 35 16.32 22.36 6.16
C SER A 35 15.71 21.43 7.20
N GLY A 36 16.49 20.84 8.11
CA GLY A 36 15.94 20.20 9.33
C GLY A 36 14.94 19.04 9.12
N LEU A 37 14.80 18.52 7.89
CA LEU A 37 13.92 17.40 7.59
C LEU A 37 14.72 16.09 7.57
N VAL A 38 14.76 15.43 8.73
CA VAL A 38 15.26 14.05 8.83
C VAL A 38 14.16 13.11 8.30
N PHE A 39 14.17 12.81 7.00
CA PHE A 39 13.33 11.75 6.44
C PHE A 39 13.87 10.39 6.91
N ARG A 40 13.25 9.81 7.93
CA ARG A 40 13.50 8.45 8.37
C ARG A 40 12.70 7.47 7.52
N THR A 41 13.15 7.20 6.31
CA THR A 41 12.87 5.91 5.65
C THR A 41 14.20 5.22 5.42
N GLN A 42 14.62 4.41 6.39
CA GLN A 42 15.74 3.47 6.19
C GLN A 42 15.24 2.33 5.30
N LEU A 43 14.96 2.64 4.04
CA LEU A 43 14.70 1.62 3.03
C LEU A 43 15.99 0.83 2.80
N GLN A 44 15.88 -0.49 2.77
CA GLN A 44 16.96 -1.34 2.30
C GLN A 44 17.14 -1.12 0.79
N ASP A 45 18.36 -1.35 0.29
CA ASP A 45 18.66 -1.22 -1.15
C ASP A 45 17.67 -2.05 -2.01
N LYS A 46 17.26 -3.22 -1.53
CA LYS A 46 16.25 -4.06 -2.20
C LYS A 46 14.85 -3.46 -2.22
N GLU A 47 14.41 -2.86 -1.12
CA GLU A 47 13.09 -2.20 -1.02
C GLU A 47 13.04 -0.96 -1.93
N TYR A 48 14.16 -0.24 -2.02
CA TYR A 48 14.30 0.88 -2.95
C TYR A 48 14.19 0.43 -4.41
N VAL A 49 14.89 -0.64 -4.79
CA VAL A 49 14.78 -1.23 -6.14
C VAL A 49 13.35 -1.72 -6.40
N TYR A 50 12.71 -2.38 -5.44
CA TYR A 50 11.33 -2.84 -5.55
C TYR A 50 10.33 -1.70 -5.78
N LEU A 51 10.41 -0.62 -4.99
CA LEU A 51 9.52 0.53 -5.16
C LEU A 51 9.75 1.24 -6.51
N ASN A 52 11.00 1.39 -6.94
CA ASN A 52 11.31 1.95 -8.25
C ASN A 52 10.81 1.06 -9.39
N ALA A 53 11.02 -0.25 -9.31
CA ALA A 53 10.52 -1.21 -10.32
C ALA A 53 8.99 -1.13 -10.43
N ALA A 54 8.29 -0.99 -9.30
CA ALA A 54 6.85 -0.78 -9.29
C ALA A 54 6.43 0.57 -9.90
N GLU A 55 7.21 1.63 -9.69
CA GLU A 55 6.96 2.95 -10.30
C GLU A 55 7.18 2.94 -11.82
N PHE A 56 8.17 2.21 -12.33
CA PHE A 56 8.48 2.12 -13.77
C PHE A 56 7.69 1.03 -14.52
N GLY A 57 6.95 0.17 -13.82
CA GLY A 57 6.14 -0.87 -14.46
C GLY A 57 6.90 -2.15 -14.80
N GLU A 58 8.05 -2.40 -14.15
CA GLU A 58 8.91 -3.56 -14.41
C GLU A 58 8.34 -4.84 -13.78
N VAL A 59 7.36 -5.44 -14.44
CA VAL A 59 6.60 -6.61 -13.94
C VAL A 59 7.49 -7.79 -13.53
N GLU A 60 8.45 -8.16 -14.37
CA GLU A 60 9.30 -9.33 -14.10
C GLU A 60 10.23 -9.10 -12.90
N VAL A 61 10.81 -7.90 -12.79
CA VAL A 61 11.67 -7.53 -11.66
C VAL A 61 10.88 -7.51 -10.35
N VAL A 62 9.65 -6.99 -10.37
CA VAL A 62 8.77 -7.00 -9.19
C VAL A 62 8.44 -8.43 -8.76
N LYS A 63 8.14 -9.34 -9.69
CA LYS A 63 7.89 -10.75 -9.36
C LYS A 63 9.12 -11.43 -8.76
N GLU A 64 10.30 -11.20 -9.35
CA GLU A 64 11.56 -11.75 -8.83
C GLU A 64 11.83 -11.26 -7.40
N LEU A 65 11.64 -9.96 -7.16
CA LEU A 65 11.85 -9.37 -5.84
C LEU A 65 10.80 -9.86 -4.81
N LEU A 66 9.55 -10.08 -5.22
CA LEU A 66 8.51 -10.64 -4.33
C LEU A 66 8.76 -12.10 -3.95
N ASN A 67 9.55 -12.84 -4.73
CA ASN A 67 9.96 -14.20 -4.38
C ASN A 67 11.04 -14.24 -3.28
N ASP A 68 11.72 -13.12 -3.01
CA ASP A 68 12.74 -13.03 -1.98
C ASP A 68 12.09 -12.90 -0.58
N PRO A 69 12.28 -13.86 0.34
CA PRO A 69 11.64 -13.84 1.67
C PRO A 69 12.19 -12.74 2.61
N LYS A 70 13.25 -12.05 2.19
CA LYS A 70 13.86 -10.94 2.94
C LYS A 70 13.26 -9.58 2.59
N LEU A 71 12.47 -9.51 1.52
CA LEU A 71 11.82 -8.27 1.09
C LEU A 71 10.55 -8.05 1.92
N ASP A 72 10.41 -6.86 2.49
CA ASP A 72 9.10 -6.42 2.98
C ASP A 72 8.29 -5.83 1.82
N ALA A 73 7.29 -6.57 1.35
CA ALA A 73 6.40 -6.12 0.28
C ALA A 73 5.58 -4.88 0.65
N ASN A 74 5.38 -4.61 1.96
CA ASN A 74 4.62 -3.45 2.46
C ASN A 74 5.52 -2.23 2.75
N CYS A 75 6.76 -2.23 2.26
CA CYS A 75 7.63 -1.07 2.36
C CYS A 75 6.99 0.15 1.68
N VAL A 76 7.31 1.34 2.19
CA VAL A 76 6.81 2.61 1.65
C VAL A 76 7.93 3.60 1.45
N ASP A 77 7.74 4.50 0.49
CA ASP A 77 8.68 5.56 0.20
C ASP A 77 8.68 6.68 1.27
N TYR A 78 9.51 7.69 1.07
CA TYR A 78 9.60 8.86 1.95
C TYR A 78 8.30 9.68 2.05
N MET A 79 7.38 9.51 1.10
CA MET A 79 6.04 10.10 1.11
C MET A 79 4.97 9.15 1.70
N GLY A 80 5.36 7.97 2.18
CA GLY A 80 4.43 6.96 2.71
C GLY A 80 3.71 6.14 1.64
N ARG A 81 4.12 6.23 0.36
CA ARG A 81 3.49 5.51 -0.76
C ARG A 81 4.02 4.09 -0.84
N ASN A 82 3.11 3.12 -0.92
CA ASN A 82 3.44 1.72 -1.17
C ASN A 82 3.61 1.43 -2.68
N ALA A 83 4.14 0.25 -3.02
CA ALA A 83 4.36 -0.17 -4.41
C ALA A 83 3.08 -0.14 -5.27
N LEU A 84 1.93 -0.53 -4.71
CA LEU A 84 0.65 -0.53 -5.43
C LEU A 84 0.15 0.88 -5.73
N LEU A 85 0.36 1.82 -4.81
CA LEU A 85 0.00 3.22 -5.02
C LEU A 85 0.85 3.85 -6.13
N LEU A 86 2.14 3.51 -6.21
CA LEU A 86 3.02 3.92 -7.31
C LEU A 86 2.54 3.32 -8.65
N ALA A 87 2.20 2.03 -8.67
CA ALA A 87 1.67 1.36 -9.84
C ALA A 87 0.33 1.96 -10.32
N ILE A 88 -0.60 2.27 -9.40
CA ILE A 88 -1.89 2.92 -9.72
C ILE A 88 -1.68 4.33 -10.26
N LYS A 89 -0.77 5.11 -9.67
CA LYS A 89 -0.48 6.48 -10.10
C LYS A 89 -0.06 6.51 -11.56
N ASN A 90 0.76 5.55 -11.98
CA ASN A 90 1.29 5.44 -13.34
C ASN A 90 0.48 4.48 -14.24
N GLU A 91 -0.63 3.93 -13.74
CA GLU A 91 -1.57 3.04 -14.47
C GLU A 91 -0.95 1.73 -14.98
N HIS A 92 -0.03 1.16 -14.20
CA HIS A 92 0.60 -0.13 -14.52
C HIS A 92 -0.33 -1.30 -14.19
N ILE A 93 -1.33 -1.55 -15.04
CA ILE A 93 -2.36 -2.57 -14.84
C ILE A 93 -1.77 -3.97 -14.54
N GLY A 94 -0.75 -4.39 -15.29
CA GLY A 94 -0.13 -5.71 -15.11
C GLY A 94 0.55 -5.92 -13.76
N LEU A 95 0.90 -4.83 -13.06
CA LEU A 95 1.44 -4.88 -11.70
C LEU A 95 0.34 -4.93 -10.63
N VAL A 96 -0.82 -4.33 -10.88
CA VAL A 96 -1.92 -4.25 -9.91
C VAL A 96 -2.35 -5.65 -9.47
N ASP A 97 -2.55 -6.56 -10.42
CA ASP A 97 -2.98 -7.94 -10.13
C ASP A 97 -1.98 -8.69 -9.22
N ILE A 98 -0.67 -8.49 -9.44
CA ILE A 98 0.38 -9.15 -8.68
C ILE A 98 0.46 -8.55 -7.26
N LEU A 99 0.42 -7.22 -7.17
CA LEU A 99 0.62 -6.49 -5.92
C LEU A 99 -0.57 -6.63 -4.96
N VAL A 100 -1.80 -6.68 -5.47
CA VAL A 100 -3.00 -6.92 -4.64
C VAL A 100 -2.92 -8.25 -3.89
N GLY A 101 -2.15 -9.21 -4.40
CA GLY A 101 -1.94 -10.50 -3.76
C GLY A 101 -0.81 -10.60 -2.76
N SER A 102 0.19 -9.73 -2.87
CA SER A 102 1.37 -9.72 -2.00
C SER A 102 1.24 -8.72 -0.84
N LEU A 103 0.36 -7.73 -0.97
CA LEU A 103 0.19 -6.66 0.01
C LEU A 103 -0.84 -6.98 1.09
N ASN A 104 -0.74 -6.26 2.21
CA ASN A 104 -1.73 -6.32 3.28
C ASN A 104 -3.04 -5.59 2.89
N PHE A 105 -4.13 -5.87 3.62
CA PHE A 105 -5.45 -5.28 3.32
C PHE A 105 -5.44 -3.75 3.36
N TYR A 106 -4.81 -3.14 4.37
CA TYR A 106 -4.81 -1.68 4.55
C TYR A 106 -4.05 -0.95 3.43
N ALA A 107 -2.94 -1.50 2.94
CA ALA A 107 -2.18 -0.93 1.83
C ALA A 107 -2.99 -0.98 0.52
N VAL A 108 -3.75 -2.07 0.31
CA VAL A 108 -4.64 -2.21 -0.85
C VAL A 108 -5.85 -1.28 -0.73
N GLU A 109 -6.41 -1.14 0.47
CA GLU A 109 -7.54 -0.23 0.75
C GLU A 109 -7.16 1.23 0.52
N ASP A 110 -5.99 1.66 1.01
CA ASP A 110 -5.46 3.01 0.78
C ASP A 110 -5.21 3.28 -0.71
N ALA A 111 -4.66 2.29 -1.42
CA ALA A 111 -4.46 2.35 -2.87
C ALA A 111 -5.78 2.42 -3.65
N LEU A 112 -6.82 1.70 -3.18
CA LEU A 112 -8.17 1.76 -3.73
C LEU A 112 -8.80 3.15 -3.54
N LEU A 113 -8.69 3.74 -2.35
CA LEU A 113 -9.18 5.10 -2.09
C LEU A 113 -8.51 6.12 -3.02
N HIS A 114 -7.20 5.97 -3.23
CA HIS A 114 -6.48 6.80 -4.20
C HIS A 114 -6.99 6.63 -5.64
N ALA A 115 -7.24 5.39 -6.09
CA ALA A 115 -7.81 5.15 -7.41
C ALA A 115 -9.19 5.80 -7.59
N ILE A 116 -10.04 5.77 -6.54
CA ILE A 116 -11.35 6.43 -6.54
C ILE A 116 -11.19 7.96 -6.59
N SER A 117 -10.28 8.53 -5.79
CA SER A 117 -10.01 9.98 -5.80
C SER A 117 -9.50 10.51 -7.14
N GLN A 118 -8.86 9.66 -7.94
CA GLN A 118 -8.35 9.97 -9.27
C GLN A 118 -9.31 9.56 -10.39
N GLU A 119 -10.52 9.08 -10.05
CA GLU A 119 -11.54 8.64 -11.00
C GLU A 119 -11.06 7.55 -11.98
N LYS A 120 -10.14 6.69 -11.53
CA LYS A 120 -9.59 5.59 -12.33
C LYS A 120 -10.48 4.36 -12.26
N ASN A 121 -11.67 4.46 -12.86
CA ASN A 121 -12.74 3.44 -12.77
C ASN A 121 -12.27 2.03 -13.14
N HIS A 122 -11.42 1.91 -14.17
CA HIS A 122 -10.87 0.64 -14.61
C HIS A 122 -10.00 -0.04 -13.54
N LEU A 123 -9.14 0.71 -12.84
CA LEU A 123 -8.31 0.18 -11.76
C LEU A 123 -9.13 -0.17 -10.52
N VAL A 124 -10.11 0.68 -10.20
CA VAL A 124 -11.07 0.40 -9.10
C VAL A 124 -11.76 -0.93 -9.34
N LYS A 125 -12.25 -1.16 -10.57
CA LYS A 125 -12.86 -2.44 -10.95
C LYS A 125 -11.89 -3.60 -10.80
N LEU A 126 -10.66 -3.49 -11.31
CA LEU A 126 -9.64 -4.54 -11.17
C LEU A 126 -9.37 -4.91 -9.71
N ILE A 127 -9.20 -3.91 -8.83
CA ILE A 127 -8.90 -4.13 -7.42
C ILE A 127 -10.10 -4.77 -6.69
N VAL A 128 -11.31 -4.22 -6.88
CA VAL A 128 -12.50 -4.70 -6.16
C VAL A 128 -12.95 -6.07 -6.68
N ASP A 129 -12.74 -6.37 -7.96
CA ASP A 129 -13.00 -7.68 -8.56
C ASP A 129 -11.95 -8.73 -8.16
N HIS A 130 -10.80 -8.32 -7.60
CA HIS A 130 -9.70 -9.22 -7.32
C HIS A 130 -10.05 -10.26 -6.23
N PRO A 131 -9.84 -11.57 -6.47
CA PRO A 131 -10.23 -12.62 -5.51
C PRO A 131 -9.58 -12.46 -4.13
N GLN A 132 -8.33 -12.00 -4.09
CA GLN A 132 -7.63 -11.77 -2.83
C GLN A 132 -8.17 -10.55 -2.08
N TYR A 133 -8.56 -9.48 -2.79
CA TYR A 133 -9.19 -8.32 -2.15
C TYR A 133 -10.53 -8.72 -1.50
N ILE A 134 -11.39 -9.44 -2.23
CA ILE A 134 -12.66 -9.95 -1.70
C ILE A 134 -12.44 -10.84 -0.46
N ARG A 135 -11.39 -11.68 -0.47
CA ARG A 135 -11.03 -12.52 0.67
C ARG A 135 -10.58 -11.67 1.88
N LEU A 136 -9.72 -10.68 1.65
CA LEU A 136 -9.19 -9.80 2.69
C LEU A 136 -10.30 -8.93 3.30
N GLU A 137 -11.19 -8.38 2.48
CA GLU A 137 -12.31 -7.54 2.91
C GLU A 137 -13.25 -8.31 3.85
N LYS A 138 -13.60 -9.56 3.51
CA LYS A 138 -14.40 -10.43 4.39
C LYS A 138 -13.70 -10.64 5.73
N GLN A 139 -12.40 -10.96 5.71
CA GLN A 139 -11.63 -11.17 6.94
C GLN A 139 -11.52 -9.91 7.82
N ALA A 140 -11.39 -8.73 7.20
CA ALA A 140 -11.32 -7.45 7.90
C ALA A 140 -12.65 -7.12 8.60
N LYS A 141 -13.80 -7.38 7.95
CA LYS A 141 -15.14 -7.19 8.55
C LYS A 141 -15.34 -8.06 9.80
N PHE A 142 -14.86 -9.31 9.80
CA PHE A 142 -14.90 -10.17 11.00
C PHE A 142 -13.99 -9.69 12.13
N LYS A 143 -12.87 -9.02 11.81
CA LYS A 143 -11.89 -8.54 12.80
C LYS A 143 -12.25 -7.19 13.42
N LYS A 144 -13.18 -6.40 12.85
CA LYS A 144 -13.66 -5.15 13.48
C LYS A 144 -14.29 -5.38 14.87
N HIS A 145 -14.79 -6.57 15.16
CA HIS A 145 -15.26 -6.95 16.51
C HIS A 145 -14.15 -7.35 17.49
N ALA A 146 -12.92 -7.59 17.01
CA ALA A 146 -11.77 -7.93 17.84
C ALA A 146 -10.78 -6.76 17.82
N LYS A 147 -10.94 -5.82 18.76
CA LYS A 147 -10.04 -4.65 19.01
C LYS A 147 -8.57 -5.00 18.73
N GLN A 148 -8.04 -4.63 17.56
CA GLN A 148 -6.61 -4.77 17.27
C GLN A 148 -5.92 -3.41 17.37
N LYS A 149 -4.97 -3.33 18.30
CA LYS A 149 -4.02 -2.22 18.50
C LYS A 149 -3.05 -1.98 17.31
N ASN A 150 -3.11 -2.79 16.25
CA ASN A 150 -2.22 -2.66 15.08
C ASN A 150 -2.75 -1.70 14.00
N THR A 151 -3.96 -1.17 14.13
CA THR A 151 -4.51 -0.16 13.21
C THR A 151 -3.80 1.19 13.33
N GLU A 152 -3.23 1.53 14.49
CA GLU A 152 -2.59 2.84 14.72
C GLU A 152 -1.32 3.08 13.88
N TYR A 153 -0.59 2.04 13.48
CA TYR A 153 0.68 2.22 12.75
C TYR A 153 0.48 2.48 11.26
N TYR A 154 -0.50 1.81 10.63
CA TYR A 154 -0.83 2.00 9.21
C TYR A 154 -1.75 3.19 8.99
N GLY A 155 -2.68 3.47 9.92
CA GLY A 155 -3.57 4.64 9.84
C GLY A 155 -2.85 5.99 9.85
N LYS A 156 -1.64 6.08 10.44
CA LYS A 156 -0.86 7.33 10.46
C LYS A 156 -0.23 7.72 9.12
N ARG A 157 -0.24 6.84 8.11
CA ARG A 157 0.40 7.11 6.80
C ARG A 157 -0.60 7.28 5.65
N SER A 158 -1.87 6.92 5.84
CA SER A 158 -2.89 7.18 4.83
C SER A 158 -3.19 8.68 4.73
N GLN A 159 -3.42 9.15 3.51
CA GLN A 159 -3.88 10.53 3.27
C GLN A 159 -5.37 10.72 3.60
N PHE A 160 -6.11 9.62 3.75
CA PHE A 160 -7.53 9.62 4.06
C PHE A 160 -7.75 9.43 5.56
N SER A 161 -8.81 10.03 6.09
CA SER A 161 -9.27 9.71 7.46
C SER A 161 -9.64 8.23 7.53
N SER A 162 -9.34 7.59 8.66
CA SER A 162 -9.71 6.20 8.95
C SER A 162 -11.21 5.93 8.86
N ASP A 163 -12.03 6.98 8.91
CA ASP A 163 -13.49 6.89 8.86
C ASP A 163 -14.04 6.92 7.43
N ILE A 164 -13.22 7.29 6.44
CA ILE A 164 -13.64 7.38 5.04
C ILE A 164 -13.67 5.98 4.44
N SER A 165 -14.87 5.54 4.06
CA SER A 165 -15.05 4.31 3.27
C SER A 165 -14.91 4.58 1.77
N PRO A 166 -14.57 3.55 0.95
CA PRO A 166 -14.55 3.68 -0.51
C PRO A 166 -15.87 4.21 -1.10
N LEU A 167 -17.01 3.81 -0.53
CA LEU A 167 -18.33 4.25 -0.97
C LEU A 167 -18.61 5.72 -0.60
N MET A 168 -18.18 6.17 0.58
CA MET A 168 -18.23 7.59 0.95
C MET A 168 -17.39 8.45 0.00
N LEU A 169 -16.17 8.00 -0.32
CA LEU A 169 -15.29 8.75 -1.22
C LEU A 169 -15.85 8.81 -2.64
N ALA A 170 -16.42 7.71 -3.15
CA ALA A 170 -17.08 7.69 -4.46
C ALA A 170 -18.30 8.63 -4.51
N ALA A 171 -19.03 8.76 -3.40
CA ALA A 171 -20.10 9.75 -3.27
C ALA A 171 -19.56 11.19 -3.28
N HIS A 172 -18.44 11.46 -2.62
CA HIS A 172 -17.79 12.78 -2.64
C HIS A 172 -17.26 13.18 -4.02
N THR A 173 -16.75 12.22 -4.80
CA THR A 173 -16.32 12.45 -6.20
C THR A 173 -17.48 12.41 -7.20
N ASN A 174 -18.71 12.19 -6.74
CA ASN A 174 -19.91 12.05 -7.58
C ASN A 174 -19.76 11.04 -8.72
N ASN A 175 -19.02 9.96 -8.48
CA ASN A 175 -18.73 8.95 -9.49
C ASN A 175 -19.76 7.81 -9.44
N HIS A 176 -20.84 7.96 -10.22
CA HIS A 176 -21.96 7.02 -10.22
C HIS A 176 -21.57 5.59 -10.63
N GLU A 177 -20.58 5.42 -11.51
CA GLU A 177 -20.12 4.10 -11.95
C GLU A 177 -19.49 3.32 -10.79
N ILE A 178 -18.60 3.97 -10.03
CA ILE A 178 -17.97 3.35 -8.85
C ILE A 178 -19.02 3.12 -7.75
N ILE A 179 -19.94 4.07 -7.54
CA ILE A 179 -21.03 3.90 -6.56
C ILE A 179 -21.85 2.65 -6.90
N GLN A 180 -22.29 2.51 -8.16
CA GLN A 180 -23.03 1.33 -8.61
C GLN A 180 -22.22 0.05 -8.41
N LEU A 181 -20.95 0.05 -8.82
CA LEU A 181 -20.06 -1.11 -8.65
C LEU A 181 -19.94 -1.55 -7.19
N LEU A 182 -19.79 -0.60 -6.26
CA LEU A 182 -19.68 -0.90 -4.83
C LEU A 182 -21.02 -1.34 -4.21
N LEU A 183 -22.14 -0.77 -4.65
CA LEU A 183 -23.48 -1.16 -4.20
C LEU A 183 -23.87 -2.55 -4.71
N ASP A 184 -23.55 -2.89 -5.95
CA ASP A 184 -23.78 -4.22 -6.55
C ASP A 184 -23.02 -5.31 -5.78
N ARG A 185 -21.88 -4.95 -5.18
CA ARG A 185 -21.10 -5.81 -4.27
C ARG A 185 -21.69 -5.95 -2.87
N GLY A 186 -22.77 -5.24 -2.57
CA GLY A 186 -23.46 -5.28 -1.28
C GLY A 186 -22.79 -4.45 -0.18
N VAL A 187 -21.92 -3.48 -0.53
CA VAL A 187 -21.40 -2.52 0.43
C VAL A 187 -22.55 -1.62 0.88
N LYS A 188 -22.71 -1.47 2.20
CA LYS A 188 -23.74 -0.63 2.82
C LYS A 188 -23.08 0.41 3.71
N LEU A 189 -23.60 1.62 3.69
CA LEU A 189 -23.28 2.63 4.68
C LEU A 189 -24.22 2.46 5.87
N GLU A 190 -23.64 2.40 7.07
CA GLU A 190 -24.41 2.43 8.30
C GLU A 190 -24.86 3.86 8.57
N MET A 191 -26.12 4.01 9.00
CA MET A 191 -26.65 5.31 9.36
C MET A 191 -25.99 5.76 10.67
N PRO A 192 -25.50 7.01 10.75
CA PRO A 192 -24.93 7.52 11.99
C PRO A 192 -25.99 7.52 13.09
N HIS A 193 -25.55 7.26 14.32
CA HIS A 193 -26.41 7.41 15.50
C HIS A 193 -26.81 8.87 15.71
N ASP A 194 -27.93 9.07 16.41
CA ASP A 194 -28.35 10.41 16.84
C ASP A 194 -27.27 11.04 17.72
N ARG A 195 -27.13 12.37 17.64
CA ARG A 195 -26.23 13.16 18.47
C ARG A 195 -26.49 12.93 19.96
N ALA A 196 -27.72 12.62 20.35
CA ALA A 196 -28.11 12.34 21.74
C ALA A 196 -27.94 10.85 22.14
N CYS A 197 -27.40 9.98 21.28
CA CYS A 197 -27.25 8.55 21.58
C CYS A 197 -26.37 8.32 22.81
N ALA A 198 -26.76 7.36 23.65
CA ALA A 198 -26.09 6.96 24.88
C ALA A 198 -25.64 5.48 24.85
N CYS A 199 -25.40 4.92 23.66
CA CYS A 199 -24.80 3.60 23.57
C CYS A 199 -23.33 3.64 23.97
N ILE A 200 -22.82 2.50 24.45
CA ILE A 200 -21.43 2.36 24.93
C ILE A 200 -20.43 2.82 23.87
N GLU A 201 -20.67 2.49 22.59
CA GLU A 201 -19.78 2.89 21.47
C GLU A 201 -19.71 4.42 21.31
N CYS A 202 -20.85 5.10 21.26
CA CYS A 202 -20.88 6.57 21.15
C CYS A 202 -20.29 7.26 22.39
N GLU A 203 -20.50 6.71 23.58
CA GLU A 203 -19.89 7.23 24.80
C GLU A 203 -18.36 7.06 24.78
N THR A 204 -17.86 5.90 24.33
CA THR A 204 -16.41 5.68 24.20
C THR A 204 -15.75 6.62 23.20
N ILE A 205 -16.37 6.83 22.02
CA ILE A 205 -15.85 7.76 21.01
C ILE A 205 -15.81 9.20 21.54
N ARG A 206 -16.84 9.64 22.27
CA ARG A 206 -16.84 10.98 22.89
C ARG A 206 -15.73 11.15 23.92
N ALA A 207 -15.45 10.09 24.70
CA ALA A 207 -14.40 10.11 25.71
C ALA A 207 -12.98 10.15 25.12
N GLU A 208 -12.75 9.62 23.92
CA GLU A 208 -11.45 9.66 23.24
C GLU A 208 -11.09 11.04 22.68
N VAL A 209 -12.08 11.92 22.49
CA VAL A 209 -11.94 13.27 21.91
C VAL A 209 -11.97 14.38 22.98
N SER A 210 -12.18 14.01 24.26
CA SER A 210 -12.25 14.93 25.41
C SER A 210 -10.89 15.09 26.09
#